data_AF-A0A225UTI6-F1
#
_entry.id   AF-A0A225UTI6-F1
#
_cell.length_a   1.000
_cell.length_b   1.000
_cell.length_c   1.000
_cell.angle_alpha   90.00
_cell.angle_beta   90.00
_cell.angle_gamma   90.00
#
_symmetry.space_group_name_H-M   'P 1'
#
loop_
_entity.id
_entity.type
_entity.pdbx_description
1 polymer ?
#
loop_
_entity_poly.entity_id
_entity_poly.type
_entity_poly.pdbx_seq_one_letter_code
_entity_poly.pdbx_strand_id
1 'polypeptide(L)'
;MPIAPVQLQEQSITPSRPSTGARLSCQRETTRHKCSNPDCLKKALSRGRCFEHGGGVQCANPECNKRAQRKGLCRGHGGFKR
;
A
#
# COMPACT_ATOMS: atom_id res chain seq x y z
N MET A 1 2.34 62.71 21.98
CA MET A 1 1.45 61.53 22.10
C MET A 1 0.08 61.95 21.59
N PRO A 2 -0.72 61.18 20.80
CA PRO A 2 -0.67 59.75 20.40
C PRO A 2 -0.41 59.53 18.87
N ILE A 3 0.41 58.59 18.39
CA ILE A 3 0.34 57.11 18.22
C ILE A 3 -0.43 56.65 16.94
N ALA A 4 0.33 56.06 16.00
CA ALA A 4 -0.11 55.36 14.77
C ALA A 4 -0.91 54.07 15.06
N PRO A 5 -1.66 53.51 14.07
CA PRO A 5 -1.17 52.34 13.32
C PRO A 5 -1.70 52.27 11.86
N VAL A 6 -0.87 52.01 10.84
CA VAL A 6 -0.64 50.70 10.16
C VAL A 6 -1.90 49.81 10.08
N GLN A 7 -2.55 49.78 8.92
CA GLN A 7 -3.56 48.77 8.59
C GLN A 7 -2.88 47.51 8.04
N LEU A 8 -2.63 46.59 8.97
CA LEU A 8 -2.36 45.17 8.76
C LEU A 8 -3.66 44.38 8.97
N GLN A 9 -3.73 43.17 8.40
CA GLN A 9 -4.79 42.14 8.45
C GLN A 9 -5.96 42.31 7.48
N GLU A 10 -6.35 41.28 6.73
CA GLU A 10 -6.43 39.87 7.10
C GLU A 10 -6.43 38.95 5.86
N GLN A 11 -6.52 37.63 6.09
CA GLN A 11 -6.58 36.52 5.12
C GLN A 11 -5.19 35.97 4.73
N SER A 12 -4.72 34.81 5.17
CA SER A 12 -5.44 33.61 5.62
C SER A 12 -4.53 32.81 6.54
N ILE A 13 -5.07 32.41 7.70
CA ILE A 13 -4.58 31.26 8.45
C ILE A 13 -4.84 30.04 7.55
N THR A 14 -3.92 29.76 6.63
CA THR A 14 -3.94 28.48 5.94
C THR A 14 -3.58 27.43 6.99
N PRO A 15 -4.41 26.39 7.22
CA PRO A 15 -3.96 25.28 8.03
C PRO A 15 -2.67 24.77 7.38
N SER A 16 -1.59 24.80 8.15
CA SER A 16 -0.31 24.21 7.81
C SER A 16 -0.61 22.78 7.40
N ARG A 17 -0.62 22.53 6.08
CA ARG A 17 -0.64 21.16 5.53
C ARG A 17 0.44 20.42 6.31
N PRO A 18 0.10 19.39 7.09
CA PRO A 18 1.13 18.66 7.78
C PRO A 18 2.02 18.08 6.68
N SER A 19 3.28 18.47 6.67
CA SER A 19 4.33 17.93 5.81
C SER A 19 4.70 16.49 6.21
N THR A 20 3.75 15.73 6.77
CA THR A 20 3.72 14.27 6.72
C THR A 20 3.20 13.92 5.34
N GLY A 21 4.01 13.83 4.32
CA GLY A 21 5.31 13.18 4.31
C GLY A 21 5.23 12.19 3.16
N ALA A 22 6.29 12.15 2.36
CA ALA A 22 6.51 11.12 1.36
C ALA A 22 5.64 11.16 0.08
N ARG A 23 6.17 11.83 -0.95
CA ARG A 23 6.06 11.29 -2.32
C ARG A 23 6.86 9.97 -2.41
N LEU A 24 6.40 8.88 -1.78
CA LEU A 24 7.04 7.56 -1.91
C LEU A 24 6.23 6.62 -2.82
N SER A 25 6.28 6.93 -4.11
CA SER A 25 6.45 5.88 -5.11
C SER A 25 7.82 6.21 -5.73
N CYS A 26 8.87 5.39 -5.71
CA CYS A 26 8.98 3.95 -5.77
C CYS A 26 10.20 3.50 -4.94
N GLN A 27 10.15 3.60 -3.60
CA GLN A 27 11.18 2.95 -2.78
C GLN A 27 10.94 1.43 -2.83
N ARG A 28 11.58 0.79 -3.82
CA ARG A 28 11.92 -0.63 -3.79
C ARG A 28 12.98 -0.83 -2.71
N GLU A 29 12.63 -0.55 -1.47
CA GLU A 29 13.51 -0.73 -0.32
C GLU A 29 13.66 -2.23 -0.06
N THR A 30 14.87 -2.69 -0.34
CA THR A 30 15.32 -4.08 -0.40
C THR A 30 15.38 -4.75 0.98
N THR A 31 14.63 -4.26 1.96
CA THR A 31 14.50 -4.88 3.28
C THR A 31 13.33 -5.85 3.27
N ARG A 32 13.60 -7.11 2.86
CA ARG A 32 12.72 -8.30 2.96
C ARG A 32 11.29 -7.95 3.38
N HIS A 33 10.45 -7.53 2.42
CA HIS A 33 9.07 -7.13 2.69
C HIS A 33 8.43 -8.16 3.62
N LYS A 34 8.08 -7.74 4.82
CA LYS A 34 7.39 -8.58 5.81
C LYS A 34 5.92 -8.61 5.43
N CYS A 35 5.19 -9.63 5.84
CA CYS A 35 3.75 -9.62 5.65
C CYS A 35 3.14 -8.40 6.33
N SER A 36 2.12 -7.78 5.72
CA SER A 36 1.38 -6.66 6.28
C SER A 36 0.65 -6.96 7.60
N ASN A 37 0.72 -8.21 8.09
CA ASN A 37 0.15 -8.60 9.36
C ASN A 37 1.18 -8.39 10.47
N PRO A 38 0.84 -7.67 11.55
CA PRO A 38 1.79 -7.28 12.61
C PRO A 38 2.38 -8.48 13.36
N ASP A 39 1.68 -9.62 13.37
CA ASP A 39 2.12 -10.89 13.99
C ASP A 39 2.79 -11.85 12.98
N CYS A 40 3.06 -11.40 11.76
CA CYS A 40 3.54 -12.30 10.72
C CYS A 40 5.01 -12.04 10.35
N LEU A 41 5.89 -12.86 10.93
CA LEU A 41 7.33 -12.89 10.64
C LEU A 41 7.67 -13.49 9.26
N LYS A 42 6.66 -13.95 8.52
CA LYS A 42 6.84 -14.55 7.19
C LYS A 42 7.13 -13.45 6.17
N LYS A 43 8.03 -13.78 5.23
CA LYS A 43 8.34 -12.92 4.09
C LYS A 43 7.08 -12.73 3.22
N ALA A 44 6.82 -11.50 2.82
CA ALA A 44 5.86 -11.19 1.79
C ALA A 44 6.40 -11.66 0.44
N LEU A 45 5.58 -12.42 -0.28
CA LEU A 45 5.91 -12.87 -1.63
C LEU A 45 5.41 -11.85 -2.66
N SER A 46 4.20 -11.34 -2.48
CA SER A 46 3.58 -10.38 -3.40
C SER A 46 2.51 -9.55 -2.70
N ARG A 47 2.26 -8.33 -3.20
CA ARG A 47 1.32 -7.35 -2.62
C ARG A 47 1.49 -7.11 -1.11
N GLY A 48 2.70 -7.26 -0.58
CA GLY A 48 2.98 -7.08 0.85
C GLY A 48 2.38 -8.17 1.75
N ARG A 49 1.97 -9.33 1.20
CA ARG A 49 1.42 -10.45 1.99
C ARG A 49 2.30 -11.69 1.88
N CYS A 50 2.36 -12.50 2.93
CA CYS A 50 3.10 -13.78 2.92
C CYS A 50 2.28 -14.92 2.33
N PHE A 51 2.92 -16.09 2.15
CA PHE A 51 2.28 -17.31 1.67
C PHE A 51 0.90 -17.57 2.32
N GLU A 52 0.81 -17.51 3.65
CA GLU A 52 -0.46 -17.73 4.37
C GLU A 52 -1.50 -16.64 4.12
N HIS A 53 -1.06 -15.39 4.11
CA HIS A 53 -1.93 -14.22 4.04
C HIS A 53 -2.26 -13.79 2.61
N GLY A 54 -2.12 -14.67 1.61
CA GLY A 54 -2.46 -14.35 0.21
C GLY A 54 -1.32 -13.68 -0.57
N GLY A 55 -0.09 -13.89 -0.13
CA GLY A 55 1.14 -13.56 -0.84
C GLY A 55 1.36 -14.47 -2.03
N GLY A 56 0.70 -14.17 -3.13
CA GLY A 56 0.79 -14.92 -4.37
C GLY A 56 -0.23 -14.40 -5.37
N VAL A 57 -0.09 -14.78 -6.63
CA VAL A 57 -1.10 -14.45 -7.63
C VAL A 57 -2.39 -15.20 -7.25
N GLN A 58 -3.48 -14.46 -7.10
CA GLN A 58 -4.79 -15.06 -6.87
C GLN A 58 -5.36 -15.53 -8.21
N CYS A 59 -6.31 -16.47 -8.15
CA CYS A 59 -7.06 -16.82 -9.34
C CYS A 59 -7.76 -15.57 -9.89
N ALA A 60 -7.72 -15.39 -11.21
CA ALA A 60 -8.35 -14.30 -11.94
C ALA A 60 -9.87 -14.41 -11.93
N ASN A 61 -10.42 -15.52 -11.41
CA ASN A 61 -11.86 -15.69 -11.26
C ASN A 61 -12.31 -14.90 -10.02
N PRO A 62 -13.26 -13.95 -10.15
CA PRO A 62 -13.72 -13.08 -9.07
C PRO A 62 -14.25 -13.85 -7.85
N GLU A 63 -14.81 -15.04 -8.04
CA GLU A 63 -15.32 -15.89 -6.95
C GLU A 63 -14.28 -16.84 -6.37
N CYS A 64 -13.03 -16.75 -6.81
CA CYS A 64 -12.00 -17.71 -6.47
C CYS A 64 -10.87 -17.09 -5.65
N ASN A 65 -10.96 -17.21 -4.33
CA ASN A 65 -9.87 -16.84 -3.42
C ASN A 65 -8.69 -17.84 -3.42
N LYS A 66 -8.74 -18.88 -4.26
CA LYS A 66 -7.65 -19.86 -4.38
C LYS A 66 -6.43 -19.23 -5.06
N ARG A 67 -5.25 -19.75 -4.72
CA ARG A 67 -4.00 -19.32 -5.35
C ARG A 67 -3.93 -19.81 -6.79
N ALA A 68 -3.49 -18.92 -7.66
CA ALA A 68 -3.18 -19.29 -9.02
C ALA A 68 -1.84 -20.03 -9.05
N GLN A 69 -1.81 -21.16 -9.76
CA GLN A 69 -0.57 -21.86 -10.03
C GLN A 69 0.11 -21.29 -11.27
N ARG A 70 -0.66 -21.01 -12.33
CA ARG A 70 -0.14 -20.54 -13.62
C ARG A 70 -1.17 -19.68 -14.33
N LYS A 71 -0.70 -18.69 -15.12
CA LYS A 71 -1.55 -17.77 -15.90
C LYS A 71 -2.60 -17.02 -15.06
N GLY A 72 -2.35 -16.86 -13.75
CA GLY A 72 -3.35 -16.28 -12.86
C GLY A 72 -4.58 -17.17 -12.65
N LEU A 73 -4.50 -18.48 -12.86
CA LEU A 73 -5.62 -19.41 -12.65
C LEU A 73 -5.27 -20.48 -11.62
N CYS A 74 -6.22 -20.87 -10.78
CA CYS A 74 -6.02 -21.96 -9.82
C CYS A 74 -6.16 -23.34 -10.49
N ARG A 75 -5.82 -24.42 -9.77
CA ARG A 75 -5.91 -25.81 -10.26
C ARG A 75 -7.29 -26.16 -10.85
N GLY A 76 -8.39 -25.67 -10.25
CA GLY A 76 -9.75 -25.87 -10.77
C GLY A 76 -10.14 -24.97 -11.95
N HIS A 77 -9.43 -23.86 -12.19
CA HIS A 77 -9.76 -22.87 -13.20
C HIS A 77 -8.78 -22.87 -14.38
N GLY A 78 -8.06 -23.97 -14.64
CA GLY A 78 -7.12 -24.06 -15.77
C GLY A 78 -5.68 -23.63 -15.48
N GLY A 79 -5.31 -23.54 -14.19
CA GLY A 79 -3.91 -23.34 -13.77
C GLY A 79 -2.99 -24.54 -14.00
N PHE A 80 -3.53 -25.67 -14.45
CA PHE A 80 -2.79 -26.88 -14.77
C PHE A 80 -3.12 -27.30 -16.20
N LYS A 81 -2.10 -27.44 -17.05
CA LYS A 81 -2.23 -28.06 -18.37
C LYS A 81 -2.07 -29.56 -18.15
N ARG A 82 -3.06 -30.35 -18.57
CA ARG A 82 -2.89 -31.80 -18.69
C ARG A 82 -1.92 -32.10 -19.83
#